data_AF-A0AAV4B614-F1
#
_entry.id   AF-A0AAV4B614-F1
#
_cell.length_a   1.000
_cell.length_b   1.000
_cell.length_c   1.000
_cell.angle_alpha   90.00
_cell.angle_beta   90.00
_cell.angle_gamma   90.00
#
_symmetry.space_group_name_H-M   'P 1'
#
loop_
_entity.id
_entity.type
_entity.pdbx_description
1 polymer ?
#
loop_
_entity_poly.entity_id
_entity_poly.type
_entity_poly.pdbx_seq_one_letter_code
_entity_poly.pdbx_strand_id
1 'polypeptide(L)'
;MFQDHRKYLHFVFTAPLVQEFEKLNVLFQTIKEDPQALIKALLLQHRGLKSRLHKANGKVQELEELDFGSKFIQEIESDNCFTHENRMASKVGCKALLERAILQMGKRMPFIEDIFSKLSLLSPKTALNRTEKGQLKDLFF
;
A
#
# COMPACT_ATOMS: atom_id res chain seq x y z
N MET A 1 -29.98 0.07 -12.07
CA MET A 1 -30.08 0.58 -10.69
C MET A 1 -29.21 -0.19 -9.69
N PHE A 2 -29.47 -1.47 -9.34
CA PHE A 2 -28.62 -2.18 -8.35
C PHE A 2 -27.18 -2.46 -8.80
N GLN A 3 -26.94 -2.67 -10.09
CA GLN A 3 -25.58 -2.79 -10.62
C GLN A 3 -24.81 -1.48 -10.50
N ASP A 4 -25.49 -0.34 -10.61
CA ASP A 4 -24.89 0.99 -10.54
C ASP A 4 -24.50 1.32 -9.10
N HIS A 5 -25.35 0.96 -8.12
CA HIS A 5 -25.03 1.12 -6.71
C HIS A 5 -23.87 0.21 -6.26
N ARG A 6 -23.83 -1.06 -6.70
CA ARG A 6 -22.68 -1.95 -6.41
C ARG A 6 -21.37 -1.42 -6.98
N LYS A 7 -21.38 -0.92 -8.22
CA LYS A 7 -20.21 -0.28 -8.84
C LYS A 7 -19.79 0.96 -8.06
N TYR A 8 -20.74 1.75 -7.60
CA TYR A 8 -20.47 2.91 -6.76
C TYR A 8 -19.82 2.52 -5.42
N LEU A 9 -20.31 1.50 -4.73
CA LEU A 9 -19.68 0.98 -3.51
C LEU A 9 -18.24 0.50 -3.75
N HIS A 10 -18.00 -0.20 -4.87
CA HIS A 10 -16.63 -0.57 -5.26
C HIS A 10 -15.74 0.65 -5.50
N PHE A 11 -16.28 1.70 -6.13
CA PHE A 11 -15.56 2.95 -6.34
C PHE A 11 -15.25 3.64 -5.01
N VAL A 12 -16.23 3.74 -4.10
CA VAL A 12 -16.04 4.32 -2.76
C VAL A 12 -14.93 3.61 -2.00
N PHE A 13 -14.88 2.28 -2.07
CA PHE A 13 -13.82 1.48 -1.45
C PHE A 13 -12.46 1.65 -2.14
N THR A 14 -12.44 1.67 -3.47
CA THR A 14 -11.19 1.62 -4.25
C THR A 14 -10.53 2.99 -4.40
N ALA A 15 -11.30 4.08 -4.42
CA ALA A 15 -10.78 5.43 -4.53
C ALA A 15 -9.67 5.77 -3.51
N PRO A 16 -9.83 5.54 -2.19
CA PRO A 16 -8.76 5.81 -1.23
C PRO A 16 -7.53 4.92 -1.47
N LEU A 17 -7.72 3.67 -1.88
CA LEU A 17 -6.60 2.77 -2.22
C LEU A 17 -5.79 3.33 -3.40
N VAL A 18 -6.46 3.81 -4.46
CA VAL A 18 -5.81 4.42 -5.62
C VAL A 18 -5.01 5.66 -5.20
N GLN A 19 -5.60 6.53 -4.37
CA GLN A 19 -4.90 7.72 -3.87
C GLN A 19 -3.64 7.38 -3.07
N GLU A 20 -3.65 6.29 -2.28
CA GLU A 20 -2.45 5.82 -1.59
C GLU A 20 -1.35 5.38 -2.56
N PHE A 21 -1.72 4.66 -3.63
CA PHE A 21 -0.77 4.28 -4.69
C PHE A 21 -0.26 5.49 -5.49
N GLU A 22 -1.12 6.48 -5.76
CA GLU A 22 -0.73 7.72 -6.42
C GLU A 22 0.29 8.50 -5.57
N LYS A 23 0.05 8.64 -4.26
CA LYS A 23 1.02 9.26 -3.34
C LYS A 23 2.37 8.56 -3.40
N LEU A 24 2.36 7.22 -3.41
CA LEU A 24 3.59 6.45 -3.54
C LEU A 24 4.27 6.70 -4.89
N ASN A 25 3.53 6.69 -5.99
CA ASN A 25 4.09 6.98 -7.32
C ASN A 25 4.72 8.37 -7.40
N VAL A 26 4.10 9.39 -6.78
CA VAL A 26 4.67 10.74 -6.70
C VAL A 26 6.02 10.74 -5.97
N LEU A 27 6.17 9.96 -4.89
CA LEU A 27 7.45 9.81 -4.21
C LEU A 27 8.53 9.26 -5.16
N PHE A 28 8.21 8.21 -5.93
CA PHE A 28 9.15 7.62 -6.89
C PHE A 28 9.50 8.56 -8.06
N GLN A 29 8.59 9.45 -8.45
CA GLN A 29 8.84 10.47 -9.47
C GLN A 29 9.65 11.66 -8.94
N THR A 30 9.75 11.81 -7.62
CA THR A 30 10.50 12.90 -7.00
C THR A 30 11.99 12.58 -7.01
N ILE A 31 12.72 13.22 -7.95
CA ILE A 31 14.14 12.98 -8.29
C ILE A 31 15.13 13.06 -7.10
N LYS A 32 14.71 13.59 -5.94
CA LYS A 32 15.57 13.86 -4.78
C LYS A 32 15.43 12.87 -3.61
N GLU A 33 14.54 11.89 -3.71
CA GLU A 33 14.33 10.90 -2.64
C GLU A 33 15.44 9.83 -2.64
N ASP A 34 15.89 9.45 -1.45
CA ASP A 34 16.86 8.37 -1.27
C ASP A 34 16.21 7.03 -1.70
N PRO A 35 16.85 6.22 -2.55
CA PRO A 35 16.36 4.89 -2.91
C PRO A 35 15.97 4.02 -1.71
N GLN A 36 16.67 4.14 -0.57
CA GLN A 36 16.26 3.45 0.66
C GLN A 36 14.93 3.95 1.23
N ALA A 37 14.69 5.26 1.21
CA ALA A 37 13.45 5.85 1.69
C ALA A 37 12.25 5.42 0.82
N LEU A 38 12.45 5.36 -0.50
CA LEU A 38 11.44 4.87 -1.45
C LEU A 38 11.08 3.40 -1.20
N ILE A 39 12.07 2.55 -0.97
CA ILE A 39 11.83 1.13 -0.67
C ILE A 39 11.14 0.95 0.67
N LYS A 40 11.54 1.72 1.68
CA LYS A 40 10.88 1.70 3.00
C LYS A 40 9.42 2.11 2.88
N ALA A 41 9.10 3.15 2.11
CA ALA A 41 7.73 3.57 1.84
C ALA A 41 6.93 2.47 1.13
N LEU A 42 7.53 1.80 0.14
CA LEU A 42 6.92 0.67 -0.56
C LEU A 42 6.66 -0.53 0.36
N LEU A 43 7.62 -0.89 1.22
CA LEU A 43 7.46 -1.94 2.23
C LEU A 43 6.36 -1.61 3.23
N LEU A 44 6.33 -0.36 3.70
CA LEU A 44 5.31 0.11 4.63
C LEU A 44 3.92 0.02 4.02
N GLN A 45 3.76 0.48 2.78
CA GLN A 45 2.49 0.42 2.07
C GLN A 45 2.04 -1.04 1.84
N HIS A 46 2.95 -1.94 1.46
CA HIS A 46 2.64 -3.36 1.29
C HIS A 46 2.22 -4.02 2.62
N ARG A 47 2.90 -3.69 3.72
CA ARG A 47 2.51 -4.17 5.07
C ARG A 47 1.16 -3.59 5.51
N GLY A 48 0.90 -2.31 5.24
CA GLY A 48 -0.36 -1.65 5.55
C GLY A 48 -1.55 -2.23 4.78
N LEU A 49 -1.35 -2.63 3.51
CA LEU A 49 -2.39 -3.35 2.77
C LEU A 49 -2.64 -4.74 3.34
N LYS A 50 -1.57 -5.48 3.69
CA LYS A 50 -1.71 -6.80 4.33
C LYS A 50 -2.42 -6.72 5.67
N SER A 51 -2.15 -5.71 6.50
CA SER A 51 -2.81 -5.56 7.81
C SER A 51 -4.31 -5.30 7.69
N ARG A 52 -4.80 -4.79 6.55
CA ARG A 52 -6.24 -4.65 6.28
C ARG A 52 -6.91 -6.00 6.01
N LEU A 53 -6.16 -7.01 5.56
CA LEU A 53 -6.69 -8.33 5.22
C LEU A 53 -6.38 -9.39 6.28
N HIS A 54 -5.28 -9.25 7.01
CA HIS A 54 -4.78 -10.23 7.96
C HIS A 54 -4.91 -9.74 9.40
N LYS A 55 -5.27 -10.64 10.31
CA LYS A 55 -5.16 -10.44 11.76
C LYS A 55 -3.69 -10.48 12.18
N ALA A 56 -3.40 -9.99 13.39
CA ALA A 56 -2.04 -10.00 13.96
C ALA A 56 -1.39 -11.40 14.03
N ASN A 57 -2.21 -12.46 14.08
CA ASN A 57 -1.77 -13.85 14.07
C ASN A 57 -1.53 -14.42 12.65
N GLY A 58 -1.58 -13.58 11.61
CA GLY A 58 -1.39 -13.96 10.20
C GLY A 58 -2.61 -14.58 9.52
N LYS A 59 -3.69 -14.88 10.25
CA LYS A 59 -4.93 -15.41 9.67
C LYS A 59 -5.66 -14.34 8.87
N VAL A 60 -6.31 -14.73 7.78
CA VAL A 60 -7.17 -13.82 7.00
C VAL A 60 -8.39 -13.43 7.84
N GLN A 61 -8.73 -12.14 7.86
CA GLN A 61 -9.92 -11.63 8.53
C GLN A 61 -11.20 -12.15 7.87
N GLU A 62 -12.21 -12.38 8.69
CA GLU A 62 -13.54 -12.74 8.20
C GLU A 62 -14.16 -11.55 7.48
N LEU A 63 -15.04 -11.81 6.51
CA LEU A 63 -15.59 -10.76 5.65
C LEU A 63 -16.36 -9.69 6.44
N GLU A 64 -16.94 -10.08 7.57
CA GLU A 64 -17.75 -9.22 8.44
C GLU A 64 -16.89 -8.30 9.31
N GLU A 65 -15.67 -8.74 9.65
CA GLU A 65 -14.72 -8.00 10.49
C GLU A 65 -13.85 -7.03 9.68
N LEU A 66 -13.83 -7.16 8.36
CA LEU A 66 -13.05 -6.31 7.48
C LEU A 66 -13.58 -4.87 7.50
N ASP A 67 -12.65 -3.92 7.68
CA ASP A 67 -12.97 -2.50 7.57
C ASP A 67 -13.00 -2.07 6.09
N PHE A 68 -14.20 -1.69 5.62
CA PHE A 68 -14.43 -1.15 4.28
C PHE A 68 -14.51 0.39 4.28
N GLY A 69 -14.38 1.02 5.44
CA GLY A 69 -14.48 2.46 5.64
C GLY A 69 -15.89 2.95 5.97
N SER A 70 -15.94 4.05 6.73
CA SER A 70 -17.20 4.63 7.24
C SER A 70 -18.18 5.01 6.13
N LYS A 71 -17.69 5.61 5.03
CA LYS A 71 -18.54 5.99 3.89
C LYS A 71 -19.17 4.78 3.21
N PHE A 72 -18.43 3.67 3.09
CA PHE A 72 -18.98 2.43 2.53
C PHE A 72 -20.09 1.84 3.41
N ILE A 73 -19.88 1.86 4.73
CA ILE A 73 -20.86 1.38 5.71
C ILE A 73 -22.14 2.25 5.65
N GLN A 74 -21.99 3.58 5.65
CA GLN A 74 -23.11 4.51 5.57
C GLN A 74 -23.96 4.28 4.31
N GLU A 75 -23.33 4.09 3.14
CA GLU A 75 -24.04 3.87 1.89
C GLU A 75 -24.84 2.55 1.91
N ILE A 76 -24.24 1.48 2.45
CA ILE A 76 -24.92 0.18 2.61
C ILE A 76 -26.11 0.26 3.59
N GLU A 77 -25.96 1.01 4.68
CA GLU A 77 -27.00 1.16 5.70
C GLU A 77 -28.14 2.07 5.24
N SER A 78 -27.84 3.07 4.40
CA SER A 78 -28.81 4.03 3.88
C SER A 78 -29.76 3.43 2.84
N ASP A 79 -29.33 2.40 2.10
CA ASP A 79 -30.14 1.76 1.07
C ASP A 79 -30.96 0.59 1.65
N ASN A 80 -32.20 0.90 2.04
CA ASN A 80 -33.18 -0.06 2.55
C ASN A 80 -33.55 -1.16 1.53
N CYS A 81 -33.35 -0.92 0.23
CA CYS A 81 -33.61 -1.89 -0.82
C CYS A 81 -32.38 -2.79 -1.10
N PHE A 82 -31.26 -2.54 -0.44
CA PHE A 82 -30.03 -3.30 -0.65
C PHE A 82 -30.04 -4.58 0.20
N THR A 83 -30.49 -5.67 -0.41
CA THR A 83 -30.60 -6.99 0.25
C THR A 83 -29.27 -7.45 0.86
N HIS A 84 -29.36 -8.29 1.90
CA HIS A 84 -28.19 -8.89 2.55
C HIS A 84 -27.24 -9.58 1.55
N GLU A 85 -27.79 -10.30 0.57
CA GLU A 85 -27.00 -10.95 -0.49
C GLU A 85 -26.20 -9.96 -1.33
N ASN A 86 -26.78 -8.80 -1.68
CA ASN A 86 -26.10 -7.76 -2.43
C ASN A 86 -24.99 -7.10 -1.60
N ARG A 87 -25.22 -6.88 -0.30
CA ARG A 87 -24.21 -6.39 0.66
C ARG A 87 -23.00 -7.32 0.71
N MET A 88 -23.27 -8.61 0.88
CA MET A 88 -22.22 -9.62 0.92
C MET A 88 -21.48 -9.73 -0.40
N ALA A 89 -22.18 -9.72 -1.53
CA ALA A 89 -21.56 -9.73 -2.85
C ALA A 89 -20.63 -8.52 -3.09
N SER A 90 -21.03 -7.32 -2.66
CA SER A 90 -20.18 -6.12 -2.72
C SER A 90 -18.95 -6.21 -1.83
N LYS A 91 -19.11 -6.69 -0.58
CA LYS A 91 -17.98 -6.92 0.33
C LYS A 91 -16.99 -7.94 -0.24
N VAL A 92 -17.49 -9.05 -0.81
CA VAL A 92 -16.64 -10.07 -1.47
C VAL A 92 -15.88 -9.45 -2.64
N GLY A 93 -16.53 -8.64 -3.48
CA GLY A 93 -15.88 -7.95 -4.59
C GLY A 93 -14.76 -7.02 -4.13
N CYS A 94 -15.00 -6.23 -3.07
CA CYS A 94 -14.00 -5.34 -2.48
C CYS A 94 -12.82 -6.10 -1.87
N LYS A 95 -13.09 -7.21 -1.14
CA LYS A 95 -12.05 -8.08 -0.60
C LYS A 95 -11.16 -8.66 -1.71
N ALA A 96 -11.76 -9.18 -2.78
CA ALA A 96 -11.02 -9.73 -3.92
C ALA A 96 -10.15 -8.67 -4.63
N LEU A 97 -10.62 -7.41 -4.70
CA LEU A 97 -9.83 -6.29 -5.20
C LEU A 97 -8.60 -6.01 -4.32
N LEU A 98 -8.79 -5.99 -2.99
CA LEU A 98 -7.71 -5.79 -2.04
C LEU A 98 -6.66 -6.92 -2.11
N GLU A 99 -7.10 -8.18 -2.16
CA GLU A 99 -6.24 -9.35 -2.34
C GLU A 99 -5.42 -9.25 -3.64
N ARG A 100 -6.06 -8.85 -4.74
CA ARG A 100 -5.39 -8.64 -6.02
C ARG A 100 -4.36 -7.51 -5.93
N ALA A 101 -4.68 -6.41 -5.26
CA ALA A 101 -3.73 -5.31 -5.07
C ALA A 101 -2.50 -5.75 -4.28
N ILE A 102 -2.68 -6.48 -3.17
CA ILE A 102 -1.58 -7.05 -2.37
C ILE A 102 -0.70 -7.96 -3.23
N LEU A 103 -1.31 -8.87 -3.99
CA LEU A 103 -0.58 -9.80 -4.85
C LEU A 103 0.21 -9.08 -5.95
N GLN A 104 -0.39 -8.08 -6.58
CA GLN A 104 0.27 -7.29 -7.62
C GLN A 104 1.42 -6.44 -7.06
N MET A 105 1.25 -5.88 -5.88
CA MET A 105 2.31 -5.15 -5.20
C MET A 105 3.46 -6.08 -4.82
N GLY A 106 3.15 -7.24 -4.24
CA GLY A 106 4.14 -8.26 -3.85
C GLY A 106 5.03 -8.70 -5.02
N LYS A 107 4.47 -8.86 -6.22
CA LYS A 107 5.24 -9.21 -7.44
C LYS A 107 6.25 -8.14 -7.88
N ARG A 108 6.04 -6.89 -7.46
CA ARG A 108 6.87 -5.72 -7.84
C ARG A 108 7.81 -5.28 -6.73
N MET A 109 7.77 -5.95 -5.57
CA MET A 109 8.69 -5.66 -4.48
C MET A 109 10.11 -6.06 -4.86
N PRO A 110 11.13 -5.24 -4.53
CA PRO A 110 12.52 -5.63 -4.71
C PRO A 110 12.82 -6.84 -3.81
N PHE A 111 13.43 -7.88 -4.39
CA PHE A 111 13.80 -9.11 -3.68
C PHE A 111 15.02 -8.95 -2.76
N ILE A 112 15.79 -7.87 -2.92
CA ILE A 112 17.11 -7.73 -2.29
C ILE A 112 17.21 -6.34 -1.66
N GLU A 113 16.87 -6.26 -0.37
CA GLU A 113 17.04 -5.04 0.44
C GLU A 113 18.52 -4.63 0.56
N ASP A 114 19.44 -5.61 0.52
CA ASP A 114 20.89 -5.43 0.68
C ASP A 114 21.59 -4.70 -0.47
N ILE A 115 21.05 -4.73 -1.69
CA ILE A 115 21.63 -3.98 -2.81
C ILE A 115 21.36 -2.49 -2.64
N PHE A 116 20.17 -2.15 -2.16
CA PHE A 116 19.77 -0.76 -1.95
C PHE A 116 20.31 -0.17 -0.66
N SER A 117 20.68 -1.00 0.31
CA SER A 117 21.35 -0.52 1.52
C SER A 117 22.71 0.12 1.24
N LYS A 118 23.42 -0.41 0.25
CA LYS A 118 24.71 0.14 -0.21
C LYS A 118 24.55 1.36 -1.12
N LEU A 119 23.41 1.53 -1.79
CA LEU A 119 23.13 2.70 -2.66
C LEU A 119 22.91 3.99 -1.85
N SER A 120 22.40 3.90 -0.62
CA SER A 120 22.32 5.05 0.29
C SER A 120 23.69 5.65 0.61
N LEU A 121 24.75 4.83 0.63
CA LEU A 121 26.13 5.32 0.79
C LEU A 121 26.59 6.22 -0.36
N LEU A 122 25.95 6.08 -1.53
CA LEU A 122 26.20 6.87 -2.73
C LEU A 122 25.25 8.07 -2.84
N SER A 123 24.32 8.26 -1.87
CA SER A 123 23.47 9.45 -1.87
C SER A 123 24.32 10.71 -1.62
N PRO A 124 24.06 11.83 -2.31
CA PRO A 124 24.85 13.06 -2.16
C PRO A 124 24.92 13.54 -0.70
N LYS A 125 23.85 13.38 0.07
CA LYS A 125 23.80 13.78 1.49
C LYS A 125 24.74 12.94 2.35
N THR A 126 24.77 11.63 2.14
CA THR A 126 25.63 10.70 2.89
C THR A 126 27.09 10.81 2.47
N ALA A 127 27.35 11.05 1.17
CA ALA A 127 28.68 11.29 0.63
C ALA A 127 29.29 12.59 1.19
N LEU A 128 28.51 13.69 1.21
CA LEU A 128 28.96 14.97 1.75
C LEU A 128 29.19 14.92 3.27
N ASN A 129 28.32 14.22 4.02
CA ASN A 129 28.49 14.06 5.47
C ASN A 129 29.68 13.16 5.85
N ARG A 130 30.11 12.25 4.95
CA ARG A 130 31.31 11.41 5.15
C ARG A 130 32.60 12.19 4.94
N THR A 131 32.61 13.21 4.08
CA THR A 131 33.77 14.09 3.91
C THR A 131 34.02 15.02 5.10
N GLU A 132 32.99 15.35 5.89
CA GLU A 132 33.14 16.22 7.07
C GLU A 132 33.66 15.51 8.33
N LYS A 133 33.45 14.19 8.45
CA LYS A 133 33.99 13.36 9.54
C LYS A 133 35.05 12.42 8.98
N GLY A 134 36.26 12.94 8.86
CA GLY A 134 37.39 12.27 8.20
C GLY A 134 37.58 10.80 8.56
N GLN A 135 37.38 9.93 7.58
CA GLN A 135 38.07 8.66 7.43
C GLN A 135 38.27 8.37 5.92
N LEU A 136 39.12 9.17 5.29
CA LEU A 136 39.70 8.92 3.95
C LEU A 136 40.81 7.85 4.00
N LYS A 137 40.75 6.91 4.95
CA LYS A 137 41.78 5.87 5.10
C LYS A 137 41.42 4.53 4.44
N ASP A 138 40.16 4.32 4.04
CA ASP A 138 39.71 3.03 3.47
C ASP A 138 39.37 3.11 1.98
N LEU A 139 39.88 4.13 1.27
CA LEU A 139 39.84 4.20 -0.19
C LEU A 139 41.26 4.27 -0.74
N PHE A 140 41.97 3.14 -0.66
CA PHE A 140 43.10 2.85 -1.53
C PHE A 140 42.83 1.51 -2.22
N PHE A 141 42.89 1.57 -3.55
CA PHE A 141 43.00 0.51 -4.57
C PHE A 141 42.75 -0.94 -4.17
#